data_AF-A0A521VLT4-F1
#
_entry.id   AF-A0A521VLT4-F1
#
_cell.length_a   1.000
_cell.length_b   1.000
_cell.length_c   1.000
_cell.angle_alpha   90.00
_cell.angle_beta   90.00
_cell.angle_gamma   90.00
#
_symmetry.space_group_name_H-M   'P 1'
#
loop_
_entity.id
_entity.type
_entity.pdbx_description
1 polymer ?
#
loop_
_entity_poly.entity_id
_entity_poly.type
_entity_poly.pdbx_seq_one_letter_code
_entity_poly.pdbx_strand_id
1 'polypeptide(L)'
;MNDGLPEEIWKEFFRLVKKRELETIAPAELKILIKITDQIEGMHARRMPYLIELAKLRNVKLEKLIRDLGIKRSPYGKAKG
;
A
#
# COMPACT_ATOMS: atom_id res chain seq x y z
N MET A 1 1.28 -5.01 12.88
CA MET A 1 0.97 -4.23 11.66
C MET A 1 -0.53 -4.34 11.40
N ASN A 2 -1.24 -3.22 11.28
CA ASN A 2 -2.69 -3.22 10.99
C ASN A 2 -2.90 -2.93 9.49
N ASP A 3 -2.14 -3.67 8.68
CA ASP A 3 -1.92 -3.36 7.27
C ASP A 3 -3.06 -3.86 6.37
N GLY A 4 -4.04 -4.54 6.98
CA GLY A 4 -5.35 -4.83 6.40
C GLY A 4 -5.38 -5.94 5.35
N LEU A 5 -4.26 -6.59 5.05
CA LEU A 5 -4.21 -7.87 4.36
C LEU A 5 -3.68 -8.98 5.29
N PRO A 6 -4.07 -10.25 5.08
CA PRO A 6 -3.49 -11.40 5.77
C PRO A 6 -1.97 -11.49 5.58
N GLU A 7 -1.26 -12.04 6.55
CA GLU A 7 0.20 -12.15 6.54
C GLU A 7 0.71 -12.94 5.33
N GLU A 8 -0.03 -13.97 4.92
CA GLU A 8 0.24 -14.83 3.77
C GLU A 8 0.23 -14.02 2.46
N ILE A 9 -0.68 -13.05 2.34
CA ILE A 9 -0.77 -12.17 1.18
C ILE A 9 0.42 -11.21 1.15
N TRP A 10 0.87 -10.73 2.31
CA TRP A 10 2.09 -9.91 2.40
C TRP A 10 3.35 -10.71 2.03
N LYS A 11 3.47 -11.95 2.50
CA LYS A 11 4.56 -12.86 2.13
C LYS A 11 4.60 -13.08 0.62
N GLU A 12 3.44 -13.34 0.02
CA GLU A 12 3.33 -13.52 -1.43
C GLU A 12 3.66 -12.25 -2.20
N PHE A 13 3.18 -11.08 -1.74
CA PHE A 13 3.52 -9.78 -2.31
C PHE A 13 5.03 -9.56 -2.35
N PHE A 14 5.72 -9.71 -1.22
CA PHE A 14 7.18 -9.49 -1.16
C PHE A 14 7.95 -10.52 -2.01
N ARG A 15 7.49 -11.78 -2.06
CA ARG A 15 8.07 -12.81 -2.93
C ARG A 15 7.98 -12.39 -4.40
N LEU A 16 6.81 -11.92 -4.83
CA LEU A 16 6.56 -11.49 -6.21
C LEU A 16 7.31 -10.20 -6.57
N VAL A 17 7.39 -9.24 -5.66
CA VAL A 17 8.21 -8.02 -5.83
C VAL A 17 9.67 -8.41 -6.08
N LYS A 18 10.22 -9.31 -5.26
CA LYS A 18 11.60 -9.78 -5.42
C LYS A 18 11.82 -10.49 -6.77
N LYS A 19 10.87 -11.33 -7.19
CA LYS A 19 10.92 -11.98 -8.52
C LYS A 19 10.92 -10.96 -9.66
N ARG A 20 10.10 -9.90 -9.54
CA ARG A 20 10.03 -8.81 -10.53
C ARG A 20 11.35 -8.04 -10.60
N GLU A 21 11.94 -7.72 -9.46
CA GLU A 21 13.26 -7.04 -9.37
C GLU A 21 14.39 -7.88 -9.99
N LEU A 22 14.28 -9.21 -9.90
CA LEU A 22 15.21 -10.15 -10.53
C LEU A 22 14.85 -10.51 -11.98
N GLU A 23 13.81 -9.90 -12.56
CA GLU A 23 13.29 -10.19 -13.92
C GLU A 23 12.89 -11.67 -14.15
N THR A 24 12.70 -12.44 -13.07
CA THR A 24 12.33 -13.86 -13.09
C THR A 24 10.83 -14.11 -12.95
N ILE A 25 10.03 -13.05 -12.86
CA ILE A 25 8.60 -13.15 -12.61
C ILE A 25 7.86 -13.71 -13.83
N ALA A 26 7.09 -14.78 -13.64
CA ALA A 26 6.26 -15.31 -14.71
C ALA A 26 5.08 -14.38 -15.04
N PRO A 27 4.54 -14.39 -16.27
CA PRO A 27 3.38 -13.54 -16.62
C PRO A 27 2.16 -13.75 -15.72
N ALA A 28 1.90 -14.99 -15.28
CA ALA A 28 0.82 -15.29 -14.33
C ALA A 28 1.10 -14.70 -12.94
N GLU A 29 2.36 -14.78 -12.48
CA GLU A 29 2.81 -14.20 -11.22
C GLU A 29 2.72 -12.66 -11.23
N LEU A 30 3.03 -12.02 -12.37
CA LEU A 30 2.88 -10.58 -12.53
C LEU A 30 1.41 -10.13 -12.41
N LYS A 31 0.46 -10.90 -12.96
CA LYS A 31 -0.98 -10.62 -12.80
C LYS A 31 -1.41 -10.69 -11.33
N ILE A 32 -0.87 -11.64 -10.58
CA ILE A 32 -1.12 -11.75 -9.13
C ILE A 32 -0.54 -10.53 -8.40
N LEU A 33 0.69 -10.13 -8.72
CA LEU A 33 1.33 -8.95 -8.12
C LEU A 33 0.52 -7.67 -8.37
N ILE A 34 0.01 -7.48 -9.60
CA ILE A 34 -0.87 -6.35 -9.93
C ILE A 34 -2.13 -6.39 -9.07
N LYS A 35 -2.82 -7.53 -8.99
CA LYS A 35 -4.05 -7.67 -8.21
C LYS A 35 -3.84 -7.39 -6.71
N ILE A 36 -2.72 -7.82 -6.13
CA ILE A 36 -2.40 -7.53 -4.73
C ILE A 36 -2.10 -6.02 -4.56
N THR A 37 -1.37 -5.43 -5.49
CA THR A 37 -1.06 -3.99 -5.49
C THR A 37 -2.35 -3.15 -5.54
N ASP A 38 -3.27 -3.48 -6.45
CA ASP A 38 -4.56 -2.78 -6.59
C ASP A 38 -5.40 -2.84 -5.29
N GLN A 39 -5.37 -3.97 -4.58
CA GLN A 39 -6.04 -4.11 -3.29
C GLN A 39 -5.44 -3.19 -2.23
N ILE A 40 -4.09 -3.16 -2.14
CA ILE A 40 -3.37 -2.27 -1.22
C ILE A 40 -3.70 -0.80 -1.52
N GLU A 41 -3.66 -0.41 -2.79
CA GLU A 41 -3.98 0.96 -3.22
C GLU A 41 -5.43 1.33 -2.90
N GLY A 42 -6.39 0.45 -3.20
CA GLY A 42 -7.80 0.68 -2.91
C GLY A 42 -8.06 0.83 -1.41
N MET A 43 -7.36 0.07 -0.57
CA MET A 43 -7.45 0.21 0.88
C MET A 43 -6.85 1.54 1.37
N HIS A 44 -5.69 1.94 0.83
CA HIS A 44 -5.10 3.23 1.14
C HIS A 44 -6.01 4.39 0.71
N ALA A 45 -6.56 4.34 -0.50
CA ALA A 45 -7.48 5.35 -1.03
C ALA A 45 -8.72 5.52 -0.13
N ARG A 46 -9.32 4.42 0.33
CA ARG A 46 -10.45 4.48 1.29
C ARG A 46 -10.07 5.07 2.64
N ARG A 47 -8.83 4.89 3.09
CA ARG A 47 -8.34 5.39 4.39
C ARG A 47 -7.96 6.88 4.35
N MET A 48 -7.59 7.42 3.19
CA MET A 48 -7.12 8.80 3.06
C MET A 48 -8.10 9.87 3.57
N PRO A 49 -9.41 9.83 3.27
CA PRO A 49 -10.37 10.80 3.82
C PRO A 49 -10.38 10.82 5.36
N TYR A 50 -10.37 9.65 6.00
CA TYR A 50 -10.34 9.54 7.46
C TYR A 50 -9.05 10.07 8.07
N LEU A 51 -7.90 9.87 7.40
CA LEU A 51 -6.61 10.44 7.84
C LEU A 51 -6.60 11.96 7.71
N ILE A 52 -7.20 12.51 6.65
CA ILE A 52 -7.35 13.96 6.46
C ILE A 52 -8.23 14.54 7.59
N GLU A 53 -9.35 13.90 7.88
CA GLU A 53 -10.25 14.32 8.95
C GLU A 53 -9.56 14.26 10.33
N LEU A 54 -8.86 13.16 10.61
CA LEU A 54 -8.11 13.01 11.85
C LEU A 54 -6.98 14.05 12.00
N ALA A 55 -6.31 14.41 10.90
CA ALA A 55 -5.28 15.45 10.90
C ALA A 55 -5.88 16.83 11.24
N LYS A 56 -7.07 17.14 10.70
CA LYS A 56 -7.83 18.35 11.04
C LYS A 56 -8.20 18.38 12.52
N LEU A 57 -8.80 17.30 13.04
CA LEU A 57 -9.21 17.20 14.44
C LEU A 57 -8.04 17.34 15.41
N ARG A 58 -6.86 16.84 15.04
CA ARG A 58 -5.64 16.92 15.84
C ARG A 58 -4.83 18.20 15.62
N ASN A 59 -5.25 19.06 14.71
CA ASN A 59 -4.51 20.25 14.29
C ASN A 59 -3.04 19.96 13.92
N VAL A 60 -2.79 18.89 13.18
CA VAL A 60 -1.46 18.50 12.69
C VAL A 60 -1.45 18.37 11.17
N LYS A 61 -0.28 18.52 10.55
CA LYS A 61 -0.11 18.20 9.13
C LYS A 61 -0.37 16.71 8.88
N LEU A 62 -1.03 16.40 7.76
CA LEU A 62 -1.33 15.02 7.36
C LEU A 62 -0.07 14.14 7.27
N GLU A 63 1.03 14.69 6.76
CA GLU A 63 2.33 14.01 6.67
C GLU A 63 2.88 13.63 8.05
N LYS A 64 2.69 14.52 9.03
CA LYS A 64 3.09 14.28 10.42
C LYS A 64 2.24 13.15 11.00
N LEU A 65 0.91 13.21 10.82
CA LEU A 65 0.00 12.18 11.29
C LEU A 65 0.32 10.80 10.68
N ILE A 66 0.53 10.73 9.37
CA ILE A 66 0.88 9.48 8.65
C ILE A 66 2.17 8.87 9.22
N ARG A 67 3.19 9.71 9.47
CA ARG A 67 4.46 9.27 10.08
C ARG A 67 4.27 8.81 11.53
N ASP A 68 3.54 9.55 12.34
CA ASP A 68 3.28 9.23 13.74
C ASP A 68 2.48 7.92 13.89
N LEU A 69 1.62 7.60 12.92
CA LEU A 69 0.86 6.35 12.86
C LEU A 69 1.64 5.19 12.21
N GLY A 70 2.89 5.41 11.77
CA GLY A 70 3.71 4.38 11.11
C GLY A 70 3.19 3.94 9.73
N ILE A 71 2.34 4.75 9.09
CA ILE A 71 1.75 4.43 7.78
C ILE A 71 2.79 4.72 6.69
N LYS A 72 3.23 3.66 5.99
CA LYS A 72 4.14 3.81 4.85
C LYS A 72 3.34 4.26 3.62
N ARG A 73 3.79 5.33 2.97
CA ARG A 73 3.28 5.69 1.63
C ARG A 73 3.63 4.56 0.68
N SER A 74 2.62 4.01 -0.01
CA SER A 74 2.88 3.03 -1.07
C SER A 74 3.72 3.70 -2.16
N PRO A 75 4.90 3.17 -2.52
CA PRO A 75 5.67 3.67 -3.65
C PRO A 75 5.00 3.35 -5.00
N TYR A 76 3.96 2.52 -4.99
CA TYR A 76 3.28 2.03 -6.19
C TYR A 76 2.10 2.87 -6.63
N GLY A 77 1.69 3.87 -5.81
CA GLY A 77 0.53 4.72 -6.07
C GLY A 77 0.56 5.29 -7.49
N LYS A 78 -0.21 4.69 -8.40
CA LYS A 78 -0.32 5.24 -9.74
C LYS A 78 -0.98 6.60 -9.66
N ALA A 79 -0.26 7.65 -10.06
CA ALA A 79 -0.88 8.92 -10.40
C ALA A 79 -1.83 8.65 -11.57
N LYS A 80 -3.14 8.64 -11.32
CA LYS A 80 -4.13 8.70 -12.38
C LYS A 80 -4.09 10.14 -12.93
N GLY A 81 -3.30 10.32 -13.99
CA GLY A 81 -3.45 11.42 -14.95
C GLY A 81 -4.25 10.92 -16.15
#